data_AF-A0A7K2XKU2-F1
#
_entry.id   AF-A0A7K2XKU2-F1
#
_cell.length_a   1.000
_cell.length_b   1.000
_cell.length_c   1.000
_cell.angle_alpha   90.00
_cell.angle_beta   90.00
_cell.angle_gamma   90.00
#
_symmetry.space_group_name_H-M   'P 1'
#
loop_
_entity.id
_entity.type
_entity.pdbx_description
1 polymer ?
#
loop_
_entity_poly.entity_id
_entity_poly.type
_entity_poly.pdbx_seq_one_letter_code
_entity_poly.pdbx_strand_id
1 'polypeptide(L)'
;MALKNIPDPGFSDDDGTADPRLAAALAAWAEDRTAHGPVLAALREARLLVPVVAVLGEVETDENGLRREKTSDMAVPTLTAGDRRALPAFTSTASLALWDPQARPVA
;
A
#
# COMPACT_ATOMS: atom_id res chain seq x y z
N MET A 1 5.25 -13.17 33.78
CA MET A 1 5.17 -13.09 32.31
C MET A 1 5.02 -11.62 31.94
N ALA A 2 5.94 -11.05 31.16
CA ALA A 2 5.80 -9.68 30.70
C ALA A 2 4.57 -9.59 29.78
N LEU A 3 3.64 -8.68 30.08
CA LEU A 3 2.51 -8.38 29.21
C LEU A 3 3.09 -7.87 27.89
N LYS A 4 2.96 -8.64 26.82
CA LYS A 4 3.27 -8.18 25.47
C LYS A 4 2.21 -7.14 25.12
N ASN A 5 2.59 -5.87 25.19
CA ASN A 5 1.76 -4.77 24.73
C ASN A 5 1.81 -4.76 23.20
N ILE A 6 0.77 -5.27 22.54
CA ILE A 6 0.62 -5.11 21.09
C ILE A 6 -0.01 -3.73 20.89
N PRO A 7 0.65 -2.79 20.18
CA PRO A 7 0.06 -1.50 19.87
C PRO A 7 -1.29 -1.68 19.15
N ASP A 8 -2.30 -0.92 19.56
CA ASP A 8 -3.55 -0.84 18.83
C ASP A 8 -3.29 -0.14 17.49
N PRO A 9 -3.53 -0.80 16.34
CA PRO A 9 -3.27 -0.20 15.03
C PRO A 9 -4.29 0.89 14.66
N GLY A 10 -5.33 1.14 15.47
CA GLY A 10 -6.41 2.09 15.17
C GLY A 10 -7.44 1.56 14.15
N PHE A 11 -7.18 0.38 13.59
CA PHE A 11 -8.01 -0.30 12.59
C PHE A 11 -8.13 -1.81 12.91
N SER A 12 -8.40 -2.15 14.17
CA SER A 12 -8.47 -3.55 14.63
C SER A 12 -9.51 -4.40 13.91
N ASP A 13 -10.59 -3.76 13.41
CA ASP A 13 -11.69 -4.41 12.68
C ASP A 13 -11.54 -4.28 11.15
N ASP A 14 -10.34 -3.97 10.66
CA ASP A 14 -10.08 -3.84 9.23
C ASP A 14 -10.20 -5.19 8.51
N ASP A 15 -11.24 -5.30 7.68
CA ASP A 15 -11.49 -6.45 6.81
C ASP A 15 -10.84 -6.31 5.42
N GLY A 16 -10.06 -5.23 5.21
CA GLY A 16 -9.37 -4.94 3.96
C GLY A 16 -10.24 -4.26 2.91
N THR A 17 -11.54 -4.05 3.16
CA THR A 17 -12.43 -3.32 2.25
C THR A 17 -12.21 -1.81 2.33
N ALA A 18 -12.74 -1.08 1.33
CA ALA A 18 -12.68 0.38 1.32
C ALA A 18 -13.79 0.98 2.19
N ASP A 19 -13.49 2.10 2.88
CA ASP A 19 -14.53 2.87 3.57
C ASP A 19 -15.64 3.22 2.56
N PRO A 20 -16.90 2.85 2.81
CA PRO A 20 -18.00 3.04 1.86
C PRO A 20 -18.25 4.51 1.52
N ARG A 21 -17.98 5.44 2.44
CA ARG A 21 -18.09 6.89 2.20
C ARG A 21 -17.00 7.35 1.24
N LEU A 22 -15.78 6.86 1.39
CA LEU A 22 -14.68 7.19 0.47
C LEU A 22 -14.93 6.57 -0.90
N ALA A 23 -15.42 5.33 -0.97
CA ALA A 23 -15.77 4.68 -2.23
C ALA A 23 -16.87 5.48 -2.99
N ALA A 24 -17.93 5.90 -2.30
CA ALA A 24 -18.97 6.73 -2.88
C ALA A 24 -18.46 8.10 -3.36
N ALA A 25 -17.60 8.75 -2.56
CA ALA A 25 -17.00 10.03 -2.93
C ALA A 25 -16.08 9.90 -4.17
N LEU A 26 -15.28 8.84 -4.26
CA LEU A 26 -14.44 8.55 -5.41
C LEU A 26 -15.25 8.25 -6.67
N ALA A 27 -16.37 7.54 -6.55
CA ALA A 27 -17.30 7.29 -7.66
C ALA A 27 -17.91 8.60 -8.17
N ALA A 28 -18.41 9.45 -7.28
CA ALA A 28 -18.93 10.77 -7.65
C ALA A 28 -17.87 11.66 -8.30
N TRP A 29 -16.62 11.61 -7.80
CA TRP A 29 -15.50 12.34 -8.38
C TRP A 29 -15.04 11.80 -9.74
N ALA A 30 -15.23 10.51 -10.01
CA ALA A 30 -14.96 9.92 -11.31
C ALA A 30 -15.94 10.45 -12.38
N GLU A 31 -17.19 10.73 -11.99
CA GLU A 31 -18.21 11.36 -12.84
C GLU A 31 -18.03 12.88 -12.94
N ASP A 32 -17.69 13.55 -11.84
CA ASP A 32 -17.44 14.99 -11.76
C ASP A 32 -16.12 15.31 -11.04
N ARG A 33 -15.11 15.70 -11.82
CA ARG A 33 -13.77 16.04 -11.32
C ARG A 33 -13.75 17.22 -10.35
N THR A 34 -14.80 18.03 -10.32
CA THR A 34 -14.91 19.16 -9.37
C THR A 34 -15.34 18.70 -7.98
N ALA A 35 -15.91 17.50 -7.83
CA ALA A 35 -16.34 16.91 -6.55
C ALA A 35 -15.18 16.38 -5.68
N HIS A 36 -14.05 17.08 -5.65
CA HIS A 36 -12.88 16.70 -4.84
C HIS A 36 -13.05 17.00 -3.34
N GLY A 37 -13.90 17.95 -2.95
CA GLY A 37 -14.18 18.28 -1.56
C GLY A 37 -14.67 17.09 -0.72
N PRO A 38 -15.72 16.37 -1.15
CA PRO A 38 -16.18 15.14 -0.49
C PRO A 38 -15.09 14.06 -0.38
N VAL A 39 -14.23 13.92 -1.40
CA VAL A 39 -13.11 12.97 -1.37
C VAL A 39 -12.14 13.33 -0.25
N LEU A 40 -11.71 14.59 -0.17
CA LEU A 40 -10.77 15.06 0.86
C LEU A 40 -11.35 14.90 2.28
N ALA A 41 -12.66 15.16 2.44
CA ALA A 41 -13.34 15.00 3.73
C ALA A 41 -13.39 13.52 4.16
N ALA A 42 -13.71 12.60 3.24
CA ALA A 42 -13.77 11.17 3.54
C ALA A 42 -12.37 10.57 3.77
N LEU A 43 -11.37 11.04 3.02
CA LEU A 43 -9.99 10.53 3.08
C LEU A 43 -9.35 10.72 4.47
N ARG A 44 -9.72 11.78 5.19
CA ARG A 44 -9.20 12.08 6.53
C ARG A 44 -9.41 10.95 7.54
N GLU A 45 -10.55 10.27 7.44
CA GLU A 45 -10.96 9.23 8.38
C GLU A 45 -10.75 7.82 7.83
N ALA A 46 -10.37 7.71 6.55
CA ALA A 46 -10.19 6.43 5.89
C ALA A 46 -8.77 5.90 6.10
N ARG A 47 -8.67 4.59 6.30
CA ARG A 47 -7.41 3.86 6.23
C ARG A 47 -6.88 3.88 4.80
N LEU A 48 -5.56 4.03 4.68
CA LEU A 48 -4.84 3.88 3.41
C LEU A 48 -3.85 2.74 3.50
N LEU A 49 -3.68 2.05 2.39
CA LEU A 49 -2.74 0.94 2.22
C LEU A 49 -1.57 1.40 1.35
N VAL A 50 -0.37 1.35 1.90
CA VAL A 50 0.86 1.58 1.14
C VAL A 50 1.41 0.21 0.72
N PRO A 51 1.72 0.00 -0.58
CA PRO A 51 2.27 -1.26 -1.05
C PRO A 51 3.71 -1.43 -0.56
N VAL A 52 4.02 -2.64 -0.13
CA VAL A 52 5.40 -3.11 0.00
C VAL A 52 5.61 -4.31 -0.90
N VAL A 53 6.62 -4.25 -1.76
CA VAL A 53 7.01 -5.32 -2.67
C VAL A 53 8.36 -5.89 -2.27
N ALA A 54 8.53 -7.20 -2.42
CA ALA A 54 9.82 -7.82 -2.27
C ALA A 54 10.66 -7.53 -3.52
N VAL A 55 11.84 -6.96 -3.32
CA VAL A 55 12.84 -6.80 -4.37
C VAL A 55 13.89 -7.88 -4.17
N LEU A 56 14.16 -8.63 -5.22
CA LEU A 56 15.27 -9.58 -5.24
C LEU A 56 16.57 -8.76 -5.14
N GLY A 57 17.33 -8.96 -4.07
CA GLY A 57 18.66 -8.37 -3.91
C GLY A 57 19.66 -8.93 -4.94
N GLU A 58 20.88 -8.39 -4.93
CA GLU A 58 21.96 -8.82 -5.83
C GLU A 58 22.23 -10.34 -5.71
N VAL A 59 22.28 -11.02 -6.86
CA VAL A 59 22.65 -12.42 -6.97
C VAL A 59 24.16 -12.50 -7.14
N GLU A 60 24.91 -12.80 -6.08
CA GLU A 60 26.31 -13.16 -6.22
C GLU A 60 26.43 -14.62 -6.71
N THR A 61 27.27 -14.82 -7.73
CA THR A 61 27.66 -16.17 -8.18
C THR A 61 28.99 -16.48 -7.53
N ASP A 62 29.04 -17.52 -6.70
CA ASP A 62 30.31 -17.96 -6.11
C ASP A 62 31.22 -18.63 -7.16
N GLU A 63 32.49 -18.85 -6.80
CA GLU A 63 33.51 -19.45 -7.66
C GLU A 63 33.16 -20.89 -8.12
N ASN A 64 32.14 -21.51 -7.53
CA ASN A 64 31.65 -22.85 -7.85
C ASN A 64 30.34 -22.84 -8.67
N GLY A 65 29.85 -21.67 -9.09
CA GLY A 65 28.63 -21.53 -9.87
C GLY A 65 27.33 -21.71 -9.06
N LEU A 66 27.39 -21.73 -7.72
CA LEU A 66 26.18 -21.75 -6.90
C LEU A 66 25.66 -20.32 -6.72
N ARG A 67 24.42 -20.09 -7.17
CA ARG A 67 23.66 -18.89 -6.84
C ARG A 67 23.26 -18.95 -5.36
N ARG A 68 23.74 -18.02 -4.55
CA ARG A 68 23.23 -17.82 -3.19
C ARG A 68 22.43 -16.52 -3.15
N GLU A 69 21.11 -16.67 -2.98
CA GLU A 69 20.23 -15.56 -2.63
C GLU A 69 20.51 -15.14 -1.18
N LYS A 70 21.04 -13.94 -0.97
CA LYS A 70 21.54 -13.52 0.35
C LYS A 70 20.60 -12.57 1.09
N THR A 71 19.76 -11.79 0.41
CA THR A 71 18.87 -10.82 1.05
C THR A 71 17.59 -10.60 0.23
N SER A 72 16.43 -10.69 0.90
CA SER A 72 15.18 -10.15 0.39
C SER A 72 15.02 -8.74 0.94
N ASP A 73 15.04 -7.73 0.06
CA ASP A 73 14.80 -6.34 0.46
C ASP A 73 13.32 -6.00 0.29
N MET A 74 12.74 -5.34 1.28
CA MET A 74 11.36 -4.83 1.20
C MET A 74 11.40 -3.38 0.72
N ALA A 75 10.73 -3.09 -0.41
CA ALA A 75 10.71 -1.76 -1.00
C ALA A 75 9.30 -1.19 -1.05
N VAL A 76 9.20 0.12 -0.80
CA VAL A 76 8.00 0.91 -1.08
C VAL A 76 8.14 1.52 -2.48
N PRO A 77 7.26 1.15 -3.44
CA PRO A 77 7.22 1.77 -4.76
C PRO A 77 7.09 3.29 -4.67
N THR A 78 7.84 4.02 -5.49
CA THR A 78 7.70 5.47 -5.64
C THR A 78 7.31 5.81 -7.07
N LEU A 79 6.16 6.44 -7.24
CA LEU A 79 5.71 6.98 -8.52
C LEU A 79 6.47 8.26 -8.84
N THR A 80 6.87 8.43 -10.09
CA THR A 80 7.50 9.67 -10.58
C THR A 80 6.63 10.24 -11.70
N ALA A 81 6.28 11.53 -11.60
CA ALA A 81 5.48 12.25 -12.59
C ALA A 81 6.04 13.66 -12.78
N GLY A 82 6.85 13.85 -13.82
CA GLY A 82 7.62 15.07 -14.01
C GLY A 82 8.68 15.23 -12.92
N ASP A 83 8.67 16.38 -12.25
CA ASP A 83 9.53 16.71 -11.10
C ASP A 83 8.99 16.19 -9.76
N ARG A 84 7.81 15.55 -9.75
CA ARG A 84 7.15 15.08 -8.53
C ARG A 84 7.38 13.60 -8.28
N ARG A 85 7.57 13.27 -7.01
CA ARG A 85 7.58 11.90 -6.49
C ARG A 85 6.44 11.70 -5.50
N ALA A 86 5.77 10.56 -5.57
CA ALA A 86 4.67 10.21 -4.69
C ALA A 86 4.69 8.73 -4.33
N LEU A 87 4.19 8.40 -3.15
CA LEU A 87 3.91 7.02 -2.79
C LEU A 87 2.49 6.67 -3.28
N PRO A 88 2.31 5.53 -3.96
CA PRO A 88 0.97 5.03 -4.23
C PRO A 88 0.31 4.63 -2.91
N ALA A 89 -0.98 4.92 -2.79
CA ALA A 89 -1.81 4.50 -1.67
C ALA A 89 -3.14 3.96 -2.20
N PHE A 90 -3.66 2.93 -1.54
CA PHE A 90 -4.88 2.22 -1.95
C PHE A 90 -5.91 2.25 -0.84
N THR A 91 -7.18 2.20 -1.22
CA THR A 91 -8.31 2.20 -0.27
C THR A 91 -8.77 0.80 0.11
N SER A 92 -8.38 -0.24 -0.65
CA SER A 92 -8.72 -1.64 -0.37
C SER A 92 -7.64 -2.61 -0.82
N THR A 93 -7.61 -3.78 -0.18
CA THR A 93 -6.72 -4.90 -0.56
C THR A 93 -7.04 -5.42 -1.96
N ALA A 94 -8.32 -5.38 -2.37
CA ALA A 94 -8.74 -5.72 -3.73
C ALA A 94 -8.10 -4.78 -4.78
N SER A 95 -8.13 -3.46 -4.53
CA SER A 95 -7.50 -2.48 -5.43
C SER A 95 -5.98 -2.62 -5.48
N LEU A 96 -5.36 -2.91 -4.33
CA LEU A 96 -3.93 -3.19 -4.25
C LEU A 96 -3.54 -4.44 -5.07
N ALA A 97 -4.28 -5.54 -4.91
CA ALA A 97 -4.02 -6.79 -5.62
C ALA A 97 -4.26 -6.69 -7.14
N LEU A 98 -5.20 -5.84 -7.56
CA LEU A 98 -5.40 -5.51 -8.98
C LEU A 98 -4.22 -4.74 -9.57
N TRP A 99 -3.54 -3.92 -8.76
CA TRP A 99 -2.37 -3.16 -9.19
C TRP A 99 -1.11 -4.03 -9.26
N ASP A 100 -0.83 -4.78 -8.20
CA ASP A 100 0.27 -5.76 -8.16
C ASP A 100 -0.10 -6.91 -7.22
N PRO A 101 -0.28 -8.15 -7.73
CA PRO A 101 -0.66 -9.29 -6.91
C PRO A 101 0.44 -9.75 -5.93
N GLN A 102 1.68 -9.27 -6.08
CA GLN A 102 2.79 -9.54 -5.14
C GLN A 102 2.92 -8.48 -4.06
N ALA A 103 2.24 -7.33 -4.18
CA ALA A 103 2.31 -6.28 -3.19
C ALA A 103 1.59 -6.67 -1.91
N ARG A 104 2.24 -6.39 -0.77
CA ARG A 104 1.68 -6.63 0.56
C ARG A 104 1.22 -5.29 1.16
N PRO A 105 0.03 -5.24 1.78
CA PRO A 105 -0.47 -4.02 2.40
C PRO A 105 0.27 -3.73 3.70
N VAL A 106 0.64 -2.46 3.89
CA VAL A 106 1.02 -1.90 5.19
C VAL A 106 0.10 -0.71 5.46
N ALA A 107 -0.49 -0.68 6.65
CA ALA A 107 -1.42 0.34 7.13
C ALA A 107 -0.81 1.08 8.33
#